data_AF-J8HIE8-F1
#
_entry.id   AF-J8HIE8-F1
#
_cell.length_a   1.000
_cell.length_b   1.000
_cell.length_c   1.000
_cell.angle_alpha   90.00
_cell.angle_beta   90.00
_cell.angle_gamma   90.00
#
_symmetry.space_group_name_H-M   'P 1'
#
loop_
_entity.id
_entity.type
_entity.pdbx_description
1 polymer ?
#
loop_
_entity_poly.entity_id
_entity_poly.type
_entity_poly.pdbx_seq_one_letter_code
_entity_poly.pdbx_strand_id
1 'polypeptide(L)'
;MKKELEKYNLGGKTAVLLGIMYQESRGEGNDPMQSSESLGLKPNEIQETSLSIEQGVKHFAKMYKYGTEKDVSMDAIIQSYNMGPGYIDFIASQEVKQHSEDSAKKFSKMKVDQNPVMYTCGGNKNNFRYPYCYGDFTYATKVNEKTKLIEELLRNVHNSSK
;
A
#
# COMPACT_ATOMS: atom_id res chain seq x y z
N MET A 1 -0.60 9.02 13.08
CA MET A 1 -1.07 9.02 11.68
C MET A 1 -1.36 10.42 11.15
N LYS A 2 -2.51 11.07 11.49
CA LYS A 2 -2.89 12.38 10.92
C LYS A 2 -1.81 13.46 11.05
N LYS A 3 -1.25 13.65 12.25
CA LYS A 3 -0.15 14.59 12.50
C LYS A 3 1.08 14.35 11.63
N GLU A 4 1.39 13.09 11.36
CA GLU A 4 2.52 12.72 10.48
C GLU A 4 2.22 13.03 9.02
N LEU A 5 1.00 12.75 8.57
CA LEU A 5 0.53 13.08 7.21
C LEU A 5 0.49 14.60 6.95
N GLU A 6 0.18 15.40 7.97
CA GLU A 6 0.14 16.86 7.86
C GLU A 6 1.51 17.46 7.54
N LYS A 7 2.62 16.82 7.93
CA LYS A 7 3.98 17.22 7.52
C LYS A 7 4.17 17.24 6.00
N TYR A 8 3.33 16.52 5.26
CA TYR A 8 3.34 16.41 3.79
C TYR A 8 2.11 17.04 3.13
N ASN A 9 1.27 17.77 3.86
CA ASN A 9 -0.04 18.26 3.39
C ASN A 9 -1.02 17.15 2.98
N LEU A 10 -0.89 15.95 3.54
CA LEU A 10 -1.72 14.78 3.22
C LEU A 10 -2.68 14.40 4.35
N GLY A 11 -2.98 15.32 5.28
CA GLY A 11 -3.88 15.06 6.42
C GLY A 11 -5.26 14.52 5.99
N GLY A 12 -5.77 14.93 4.82
CA GLY A 12 -7.00 14.41 4.22
C GLY A 12 -6.94 12.94 3.77
N LYS A 13 -5.76 12.29 3.76
CA LYS A 13 -5.57 10.88 3.45
C LYS A 13 -5.47 9.99 4.69
N THR A 14 -5.84 10.51 5.87
CA THR A 14 -5.77 9.76 7.13
C THR A 14 -6.51 8.43 7.07
N ALA A 15 -7.74 8.42 6.52
CA ALA A 15 -8.51 7.18 6.42
C ALA A 15 -7.83 6.14 5.51
N VAL A 16 -7.26 6.57 4.37
CA VAL A 16 -6.50 5.70 3.46
C VAL A 16 -5.32 5.06 4.17
N LEU A 17 -4.55 5.83 4.94
CA LEU A 17 -3.37 5.27 5.62
C LEU A 17 -3.71 4.39 6.81
N LEU A 18 -4.83 4.65 7.48
CA LEU A 18 -5.38 3.71 8.45
C LEU A 18 -5.84 2.41 7.76
N GLY A 19 -6.38 2.50 6.53
CA GLY A 19 -6.70 1.34 5.69
C GLY A 19 -5.45 0.54 5.30
N ILE A 20 -4.36 1.21 4.92
CA ILE A 20 -3.04 0.61 4.68
C ILE A 20 -2.55 -0.10 5.95
N MET A 21 -2.46 0.61 7.08
CA MET A 21 -2.04 0.03 8.35
C MET A 21 -2.87 -1.19 8.75
N TYR A 22 -4.19 -1.14 8.51
CA TYR A 22 -5.06 -2.27 8.78
C TYR A 22 -4.73 -3.47 7.89
N GLN A 23 -4.48 -3.23 6.60
CA GLN A 23 -4.13 -4.28 5.65
C GLN A 23 -2.75 -4.89 5.94
N GLU A 24 -1.80 -4.11 6.45
CA GLU A 24 -0.46 -4.57 6.81
C GLU A 24 -0.43 -5.40 8.09
N SER A 25 -1.04 -4.90 9.18
CA SER A 25 -0.95 -5.58 10.48
C SER A 25 -2.19 -5.50 11.35
N ARG A 26 -3.29 -4.91 10.86
CA ARG A 26 -4.46 -4.52 11.69
C ARG A 26 -4.12 -3.48 12.76
N GLY A 27 -2.96 -2.82 12.66
CA GLY A 27 -2.44 -1.92 13.69
C GLY A 27 -1.72 -2.63 14.83
N GLU A 28 -1.45 -3.93 14.69
CA GLU A 28 -0.76 -4.74 15.71
C GLU A 28 0.75 -4.75 15.49
N GLY A 29 1.49 -5.09 16.56
CA GLY A 29 2.95 -5.24 16.55
C GLY A 29 3.71 -3.91 16.62
N ASN A 30 5.04 -4.04 16.57
CA ASN A 30 5.97 -2.90 16.63
C ASN A 30 6.16 -2.21 15.27
N ASP A 31 5.92 -2.91 14.17
CA ASP A 31 5.93 -2.37 12.81
C ASP A 31 4.54 -2.43 12.15
N PRO A 32 3.54 -1.67 12.65
CA PRO A 32 2.16 -1.80 12.18
C PRO A 32 1.92 -1.31 10.74
N MET A 33 2.85 -0.55 10.17
CA MET A 33 2.81 -0.16 8.76
C MET A 33 3.58 -1.12 7.84
N GLN A 34 4.15 -2.20 8.38
CA GLN A 34 5.12 -3.10 7.71
C GLN A 34 6.12 -2.32 6.85
N SER A 35 6.67 -1.26 7.46
CA SER A 35 7.44 -0.24 6.75
C SER A 35 8.94 -0.50 6.76
N SER A 36 9.40 -1.53 7.50
CA SER A 36 10.82 -1.95 7.53
C SER A 36 11.37 -2.20 6.12
N GLU A 37 10.65 -2.95 5.28
CA GLU A 37 11.11 -3.30 3.93
C GLU A 37 11.30 -2.06 3.03
N SER A 38 10.55 -0.97 3.27
CA SER A 38 10.72 0.30 2.56
C SER A 38 12.05 1.01 2.86
N LEU A 39 12.75 0.60 3.92
CA LEU A 39 14.12 1.01 4.27
C LEU A 39 15.19 0.00 3.82
N GLY A 40 14.80 -1.09 3.17
CA GLY A 40 15.71 -2.21 2.86
C GLY A 40 16.06 -3.08 4.06
N LEU A 41 15.31 -2.94 5.16
CA LEU A 41 15.42 -3.76 6.36
C LEU A 41 14.63 -5.07 6.18
N LYS A 42 14.90 -6.07 7.03
CA LYS A 42 14.08 -7.29 7.05
C LYS A 42 12.68 -6.99 7.62
N PRO A 43 11.68 -7.84 7.33
CA PRO A 43 10.35 -7.68 7.91
C PRO A 43 10.39 -7.59 9.44
N ASN A 44 9.62 -6.65 10.01
CA ASN A 44 9.52 -6.40 11.46
C ASN A 44 10.84 -5.98 12.15
N GLU A 45 11.80 -5.38 11.44
CA GLU A 45 13.03 -4.87 12.07
C GLU A 45 12.81 -3.55 12.83
N ILE A 46 11.88 -2.69 12.40
CA ILE A 46 11.46 -1.52 13.19
C ILE A 46 10.78 -2.01 14.48
N GLN A 47 11.36 -1.67 15.64
CA GLN A 47 10.85 -2.06 16.96
C GLN A 47 10.00 -1.00 17.67
N GLU A 48 9.84 0.17 17.05
CA GLU A 48 9.10 1.29 17.63
C GLU A 48 7.92 1.67 16.74
N THR A 49 6.71 1.56 17.29
CA THR A 49 5.46 1.85 16.57
C THR A 49 5.44 3.26 15.97
N SER A 50 5.99 4.26 16.67
CA SER A 50 6.09 5.63 16.18
C SER A 50 6.96 5.74 14.93
N LEU A 51 8.10 5.03 14.90
CA LEU A 51 9.00 4.99 13.75
C LEU A 51 8.37 4.27 12.56
N SER A 52 7.61 3.20 12.80
CA SER A 52 6.85 2.51 11.75
C SER A 52 5.81 3.43 11.12
N ILE A 53 5.07 4.20 11.94
CA ILE A 53 4.09 5.17 11.44
C ILE A 53 4.79 6.29 10.66
N GLU A 54 5.88 6.85 11.17
CA GLU A 54 6.64 7.90 10.49
C GLU A 54 7.16 7.42 9.12
N GLN A 55 7.80 6.24 9.10
CA GLN A 55 8.37 5.67 7.89
C GLN A 55 7.27 5.25 6.90
N GLY A 56 6.18 4.63 7.35
CA GLY A 56 5.04 4.29 6.51
C GLY A 56 4.40 5.53 5.87
N VAL A 57 4.23 6.61 6.62
CA VAL A 57 3.74 7.90 6.08
C VAL A 57 4.71 8.47 5.06
N LYS A 58 6.02 8.45 5.36
CA LYS A 58 7.07 8.93 4.44
C LYS A 58 7.11 8.11 3.15
N HIS A 59 6.98 6.79 3.22
CA HIS A 59 6.91 5.89 2.06
C HIS A 59 5.68 6.20 1.21
N PHE A 60 4.51 6.29 1.83
CA PHE A 60 3.28 6.67 1.13
C PHE A 60 3.39 8.06 0.48
N ALA A 61 3.93 9.06 1.18
CA ALA A 61 4.08 10.42 0.64
C ALA A 61 4.98 10.45 -0.61
N LYS A 62 6.03 9.62 -0.64
CA LYS A 62 6.87 9.45 -1.84
C LYS A 62 6.07 8.86 -3.01
N MET A 63 5.29 7.81 -2.77
CA MET A 63 4.44 7.20 -3.80
C MET A 63 3.37 8.17 -4.28
N TYR A 64 2.75 8.92 -3.37
CA TYR A 64 1.73 9.91 -3.68
C TYR A 64 2.25 11.02 -4.56
N LYS A 65 3.42 11.60 -4.19
CA LYS A 65 4.09 12.61 -5.01
C LYS A 65 4.41 12.06 -6.40
N TYR A 66 5.05 10.89 -6.46
CA TYR A 66 5.47 10.32 -7.74
C TYR A 66 4.29 9.95 -8.65
N GLY A 67 3.25 9.34 -8.09
CA GLY A 67 2.05 8.98 -8.85
C GLY A 67 1.27 10.19 -9.33
N THR A 68 1.22 11.27 -8.53
CA THR A 68 0.59 12.53 -8.94
C THR A 68 1.36 13.18 -10.09
N GLU A 69 2.70 13.21 -10.03
CA GLU A 69 3.55 13.71 -11.13
C GLU A 69 3.40 12.89 -12.43
N LYS A 70 3.12 11.59 -12.31
CA LYS A 70 2.89 10.68 -13.43
C LYS A 70 1.44 10.66 -13.93
N ASP A 71 0.54 11.35 -13.24
CA ASP A 71 -0.89 11.40 -13.53
C ASP A 71 -1.53 10.00 -13.53
N VAL A 72 -1.23 9.20 -12.48
CA VAL A 72 -1.88 7.89 -12.27
C VAL A 72 -2.97 7.99 -11.20
N SER A 73 -3.92 7.05 -11.22
CA SER A 73 -5.01 7.04 -10.24
C SER A 73 -4.54 6.85 -8.79
N MET A 74 -5.36 7.30 -7.84
CA MET A 74 -5.12 7.09 -6.40
C MET A 74 -4.95 5.60 -6.04
N ASP A 75 -5.71 4.72 -6.71
CA ASP A 75 -5.60 3.28 -6.50
C ASP A 75 -4.24 2.73 -6.97
N ALA A 76 -3.66 3.29 -8.03
CA ALA A 76 -2.29 2.94 -8.44
C ALA A 76 -1.26 3.38 -7.39
N ILE A 77 -1.45 4.56 -6.78
CA ILE A 77 -0.63 5.05 -5.66
C ILE A 77 -0.75 4.10 -4.46
N ILE A 78 -1.96 3.69 -4.08
CA ILE A 78 -2.19 2.74 -2.97
C ILE A 78 -1.52 1.40 -3.27
N GLN A 79 -1.75 0.84 -4.47
CA GLN A 79 -1.15 -0.43 -4.89
C GLN A 79 0.38 -0.37 -4.90
N SER A 80 0.98 0.79 -5.20
CA SER A 80 2.43 0.99 -5.19
C SER A 80 3.05 1.01 -3.80
N TYR A 81 2.26 1.18 -2.72
CA TYR A 81 2.77 0.98 -1.36
C TYR A 81 3.28 -0.46 -1.20
N ASN A 82 2.53 -1.43 -1.73
CA ASN A 82 2.86 -2.86 -1.72
C ASN A 82 3.79 -3.31 -2.86
N MET A 83 3.61 -2.78 -4.07
CA MET A 83 4.36 -3.20 -5.27
C MET A 83 5.54 -2.29 -5.63
N GLY A 84 5.77 -1.23 -4.87
CA GLY A 84 6.82 -0.25 -5.08
C GLY A 84 6.57 0.71 -6.25
N PRO A 85 7.48 1.70 -6.44
CA PRO A 85 7.33 2.77 -7.44
C PRO A 85 7.31 2.26 -8.88
N GLY A 86 7.91 1.10 -9.17
CA GLY A 86 7.88 0.52 -10.51
C GLY A 86 6.46 0.18 -11.00
N TYR A 87 5.50 0.00 -10.07
CA TYR A 87 4.10 -0.16 -10.46
C TYR A 87 3.49 1.17 -10.98
N ILE A 88 3.91 2.31 -10.43
CA ILE A 88 3.50 3.64 -10.95
C ILE A 88 4.02 3.80 -12.38
N ASP A 89 5.28 3.45 -12.64
CA ASP A 89 5.85 3.50 -14.00
C ASP A 89 5.08 2.61 -14.97
N PHE A 90 4.74 1.39 -14.54
CA PHE A 90 3.97 0.46 -15.35
C PHE A 90 2.57 0.98 -15.69
N ILE A 91 1.85 1.60 -14.75
CA ILE A 91 0.54 2.19 -15.01
C ILE A 91 0.66 3.45 -15.88
N ALA A 92 1.67 4.29 -15.63
CA ALA A 92 1.91 5.49 -16.41
C ALA A 92 2.25 5.21 -17.88
N SER A 93 2.75 4.00 -18.19
CA SER A 93 3.04 3.56 -19.56
C SER A 93 1.84 2.94 -20.29
N GLN A 94 0.69 2.76 -19.61
CA GLN A 94 -0.53 2.27 -20.24
C GLN A 94 -1.29 3.41 -20.92
N GLU A 95 -2.12 3.08 -21.92
CA GLU A 95 -3.04 4.05 -22.52
C GLU A 95 -4.03 4.62 -21.48
N VAL A 96 -4.49 3.76 -20.57
CA VAL A 96 -5.35 4.14 -19.44
C VAL A 96 -4.51 4.08 -18.16
N LYS A 97 -4.17 5.25 -17.61
CA LYS A 97 -3.36 5.40 -16.39
C LYS A 97 -4.13 5.10 -15.09
N GLN A 98 -4.98 4.07 -15.12
CA GLN A 98 -5.79 3.65 -13.98
C GLN A 98 -5.37 2.26 -13.52
N HIS A 99 -5.39 2.06 -12.21
CA HIS A 99 -5.26 0.74 -11.60
C HIS A 99 -6.48 -0.15 -11.92
N SER A 100 -6.19 -1.43 -12.13
CA SER A 100 -7.14 -2.55 -12.06
C SER A 100 -6.43 -3.78 -11.52
N GLU A 101 -7.16 -4.76 -10.96
CA GLU A 101 -6.54 -6.02 -10.53
C GLU A 101 -5.85 -6.75 -11.69
N ASP A 102 -6.36 -6.65 -12.91
CA ASP A 102 -5.71 -7.23 -14.09
C ASP A 102 -4.37 -6.55 -14.40
N SER A 103 -4.28 -5.23 -14.26
CA SER A 103 -3.01 -4.52 -14.40
C SER A 103 -2.01 -4.90 -13.29
N ALA A 104 -2.47 -5.08 -12.05
CA ALA A 104 -1.65 -5.53 -10.93
C ALA A 104 -1.15 -6.97 -11.12
N LYS A 105 -2.01 -7.88 -11.62
CA LYS A 105 -1.64 -9.24 -12.01
C LYS A 105 -0.60 -9.25 -13.14
N LYS A 106 -0.79 -8.43 -14.19
CA LYS A 106 0.19 -8.31 -15.28
C LYS A 106 1.55 -7.85 -14.77
N PHE A 107 1.59 -6.80 -13.95
CA PHE A 107 2.83 -6.32 -13.36
C PHE A 107 3.50 -7.37 -12.46
N SER A 108 2.71 -8.02 -11.61
CA SER A 108 3.18 -9.08 -10.74
C SER A 108 3.78 -10.24 -11.55
N LYS A 109 3.09 -10.69 -12.60
CA LYS A 109 3.61 -11.74 -13.51
C LYS A 109 4.93 -11.33 -14.16
N MET A 110 5.02 -10.09 -14.65
CA MET A 110 6.27 -9.56 -15.23
C MET A 110 7.42 -9.61 -14.21
N LYS A 111 7.17 -9.26 -12.94
CA LYS A 111 8.17 -9.37 -11.86
C LYS A 111 8.54 -10.81 -11.53
N VAL A 112 7.57 -11.74 -11.53
CA VAL A 112 7.83 -13.18 -11.39
C VAL A 112 8.73 -13.67 -12.53
N ASP A 113 8.44 -13.29 -13.77
CA ASP A 113 9.20 -13.74 -14.93
C ASP A 113 10.64 -13.18 -14.94
N GLN A 114 10.85 -11.99 -14.38
CA GLN A 114 12.18 -11.41 -14.18
C GLN A 114 12.99 -12.14 -13.09
N ASN A 115 12.34 -12.71 -12.08
CA ASN A 115 13.00 -13.43 -11.00
C ASN A 115 12.16 -14.61 -10.47
N PRO A 116 12.06 -15.71 -11.25
CA PRO A 116 11.12 -16.80 -10.95
C PRO A 116 11.55 -17.67 -9.76
N VAL A 117 12.82 -17.60 -9.36
CA VAL A 117 13.34 -18.31 -8.18
C VAL A 117 12.99 -17.57 -6.89
N MET A 118 12.93 -16.23 -6.93
CA MET A 118 12.60 -15.42 -5.77
C MET A 118 11.08 -15.37 -5.51
N TYR A 119 10.27 -15.16 -6.55
CA TYR A 119 8.83 -14.94 -6.39
C TYR A 119 8.04 -16.23 -6.66
N THR A 120 7.96 -17.09 -5.65
CA THR A 120 7.40 -18.44 -5.79
C THR A 120 6.08 -18.65 -5.03
N CYS A 121 5.58 -17.63 -4.34
CA CYS A 121 4.49 -17.77 -3.36
C CYS A 121 4.81 -18.82 -2.26
N GLY A 122 6.09 -18.99 -1.93
CA GLY A 122 6.55 -20.04 -1.01
C GLY A 122 6.39 -21.46 -1.59
N GLY A 123 6.34 -21.60 -2.91
CA GLY A 123 6.12 -22.89 -3.59
C GLY A 123 4.67 -23.37 -3.56
N ASN A 124 3.74 -22.61 -2.97
CA ASN A 124 2.35 -23.02 -2.81
C ASN A 124 1.49 -22.59 -4.01
N LYS A 125 1.09 -23.54 -4.86
CA LYS A 125 0.22 -23.30 -6.02
C LYS A 125 -1.25 -23.01 -5.65
N ASN A 126 -1.65 -23.30 -4.41
CA ASN A 126 -2.98 -22.95 -3.88
C ASN A 126 -3.00 -21.57 -3.23
N ASN A 127 -1.86 -20.85 -3.20
CA ASN A 127 -1.82 -19.48 -2.73
C ASN A 127 -2.72 -18.61 -3.62
N PHE A 128 -3.57 -17.76 -3.04
CA PHE A 128 -4.45 -16.87 -3.80
C PHE A 128 -3.69 -15.99 -4.80
N ARG A 129 -2.40 -15.75 -4.53
CA ARG A 129 -1.53 -14.97 -5.39
C ARG A 129 -1.02 -15.75 -6.59
N TYR A 130 -0.96 -17.08 -6.55
CA TYR A 130 -0.37 -17.88 -7.61
C TYR A 130 -1.15 -17.69 -8.94
N PRO A 131 -0.48 -17.47 -10.10
CA PRO A 131 0.97 -17.42 -10.35
C PRO A 131 1.63 -16.03 -10.22
N TYR A 132 0.90 -15.03 -9.72
CA TYR A 132 1.28 -13.63 -9.54
C TYR A 132 1.96 -13.39 -8.17
N CYS A 133 3.11 -14.01 -7.97
CA CYS A 133 3.77 -14.11 -6.66
C CYS A 133 4.57 -12.88 -6.20
N TYR A 134 4.54 -11.77 -6.95
CA TYR A 134 5.12 -10.49 -6.54
C TYR A 134 4.05 -9.55 -5.98
N GLY A 135 4.20 -9.10 -4.73
CA GLY A 135 3.20 -8.29 -4.03
C GLY A 135 1.86 -9.01 -3.85
N ASP A 136 0.81 -8.26 -3.52
CA ASP A 136 -0.60 -8.65 -3.47
C ASP A 136 -1.37 -7.85 -4.54
N PHE A 137 -1.83 -8.50 -5.61
CA PHE A 137 -2.54 -7.84 -6.70
C PHE A 137 -3.94 -7.32 -6.34
N THR A 138 -4.45 -7.66 -5.15
CA THR A 138 -5.74 -7.18 -4.61
C THR A 138 -5.59 -6.08 -3.55
N TYR A 139 -4.36 -5.60 -3.33
CA TYR A 139 -4.02 -4.71 -2.22
C TYR A 139 -4.84 -3.42 -2.19
N ALA A 140 -4.95 -2.71 -3.33
CA ALA A 140 -5.74 -1.48 -3.40
C ALA A 140 -7.23 -1.75 -3.11
N THR A 141 -7.80 -2.84 -3.63
CA THR A 141 -9.18 -3.26 -3.33
C THR A 141 -9.39 -3.41 -1.82
N LYS A 142 -8.53 -4.19 -1.15
CA LYS A 142 -8.62 -4.43 0.30
C LYS A 142 -8.45 -3.16 1.12
N VAL A 143 -7.48 -2.31 0.78
CA VAL A 143 -7.25 -1.02 1.46
C VAL A 143 -8.46 -0.10 1.31
N ASN A 144 -9.07 -0.04 0.12
CA ASN A 144 -10.23 0.81 -0.13
C ASN A 144 -11.47 0.33 0.63
N GLU A 145 -11.68 -0.99 0.76
CA GLU A 145 -12.74 -1.55 1.62
C GLU A 145 -12.56 -1.11 3.08
N LYS A 146 -11.34 -1.21 3.61
CA LYS A 146 -11.04 -0.77 4.99
C LYS A 146 -11.16 0.73 5.17
N THR A 147 -10.74 1.50 4.16
CA THR A 147 -10.86 2.96 4.15
C THR A 147 -12.32 3.40 4.32
N LYS A 148 -13.26 2.79 3.58
CA LYS A 148 -14.70 3.09 3.70
C LYS A 148 -15.22 2.86 5.12
N LEU A 149 -14.88 1.72 5.73
CA LEU A 149 -15.27 1.40 7.11
C LEU A 149 -14.70 2.42 8.11
N ILE A 150 -13.43 2.81 7.93
CA ILE A 150 -12.78 3.79 8.78
C ILE A 150 -13.44 5.17 8.64
N GLU A 151 -13.78 5.59 7.43
CA GLU A 151 -14.50 6.85 7.20
C GLU A 151 -15.87 6.87 7.88
N GLU A 152 -16.61 5.76 7.83
CA GLU A 152 -17.88 5.60 8.56
C GLU A 152 -17.69 5.71 10.07
N LEU A 153 -16.69 5.02 10.62
CA LEU A 153 -16.35 5.09 12.04
C LEU A 153 -15.99 6.52 12.47
N LEU A 154 -15.14 7.21 11.70
CA LEU A 154 -14.74 8.59 12.00
C LEU A 154 -15.92 9.56 11.93
N ARG A 155 -16.85 9.39 10.99
CA ARG A 155 -18.10 10.17 10.92
C ARG A 155 -18.97 9.94 12.16
N ASN A 156 -19.12 8.69 12.57
CA ASN A 156 -19.95 8.34 13.73
C ASN A 156 -19.38 8.89 15.04
N VAL A 157 -18.07 8.78 15.26
CA VAL A 157 -17.39 9.38 16.43
C VAL A 157 -17.58 10.89 16.48
N HIS A 158 -17.46 11.57 15.33
CA HIS A 158 -17.68 13.01 15.25
C HIS A 158 -19.12 13.41 15.58
N ASN A 159 -20.10 12.63 15.14
CA ASN A 159 -21.52 12.89 15.40
C ASN A 159 -21.93 12.56 16.85
N SER A 160 -21.32 11.56 17.49
CA SER A 160 -21.56 11.22 18.90
C SER A 160 -20.86 12.16 19.89
N SER A 161 -19.93 12.98 19.42
CA SER A 161 -19.19 13.96 20.24
C SER A 161 -19.77 15.39 20.15
N LYS A 162 -20.92 15.55 19.47
CA LYS A 162 -21.71 16.80 19.39
C LYS A 162 -23.00 16.63 20.17
#